data_AF-A0A0D3DFF4-F1
#
_entry.id   AF-A0A0D3DFF4-F1
#
_cell.length_a   1.000
_cell.length_b   1.000
_cell.length_c   1.000
_cell.angle_alpha   90.00
_cell.angle_beta   90.00
_cell.angle_gamma   90.00
#
_symmetry.space_group_name_H-M   'P 1'
#
loop_
_entity.id
_entity.type
_entity.pdbx_description
1 polymer ?
#
loop_
_entity_poly.entity_id
_entity_poly.type
_entity_poly.pdbx_seq_one_letter_code
_entity_poly.pdbx_strand_id
1 'polypeptide(L)'
;MVLEVRPVIEWNKGKAVEFLLESLGLSKNDDFLPIFIGDDKTDEDAFKVLREKKQGFGILVSSVPKESNAFYSLKDPSEVKKFLKTLVKWRKMEDSTSH
;
A
#
# COMPACT_ATOMS: atom_id res chain seq x y z
N MET A 1 -30.93 3.12 -0.92
CA MET A 1 -30.45 2.25 0.18
C MET A 1 -29.66 1.12 -0.46
N VAL A 2 -28.39 0.96 -0.11
CA VAL A 2 -27.55 -0.15 -0.62
C VAL A 2 -27.51 -1.22 0.46
N LEU A 3 -27.90 -2.45 0.11
CA LEU A 3 -27.79 -3.62 0.97
C LEU A 3 -26.56 -4.40 0.51
N GLU A 4 -25.57 -4.54 1.40
CA GLU A 4 -24.37 -5.29 1.11
C GLU A 4 -24.36 -6.58 1.94
N VAL A 5 -24.32 -7.73 1.27
CA VAL A 5 -24.27 -9.05 1.89
C VAL A 5 -22.85 -9.60 1.70
N ARG A 6 -22.14 -9.84 2.80
CA ARG A 6 -20.80 -10.44 2.78
C ARG A 6 -20.78 -11.69 3.67
N PRO A 7 -19.99 -12.73 3.33
CA PRO A 7 -19.79 -13.88 4.20
C PRO A 7 -19.30 -13.46 5.59
N VAL A 8 -19.66 -14.21 6.65
CA VAL A 8 -19.15 -14.00 8.02
C VAL A 8 -17.72 -14.55 8.11
N ILE A 9 -16.83 -13.97 7.31
CA ILE A 9 -15.39 -14.20 7.38
C ILE A 9 -14.83 -12.89 7.93
N GLU A 10 -14.10 -12.96 9.04
CA GLU A 10 -13.36 -11.81 9.55
C GLU A 10 -12.27 -11.45 8.53
N TRP A 11 -12.59 -10.58 7.58
CA TRP A 11 -11.70 -10.15 6.51
C TRP A 11 -11.56 -8.63 6.53
N ASN A 12 -10.32 -8.14 6.53
CA ASN A 12 -10.00 -6.72 6.42
C ASN A 12 -8.89 -6.50 5.40
N LYS A 13 -8.58 -5.23 5.09
CA LYS A 13 -7.56 -4.88 4.11
C LYS A 13 -6.16 -5.39 4.53
N GLY A 14 -5.88 -5.45 5.83
CA GLY A 14 -4.67 -6.07 6.38
C GLY A 14 -4.54 -7.55 6.03
N LYS A 15 -5.56 -8.37 6.32
CA LYS A 15 -5.61 -9.79 5.97
C LYS A 15 -5.50 -10.02 4.45
N ALA A 16 -6.06 -9.13 3.65
CA ALA A 16 -5.89 -9.18 2.20
C ALA A 16 -4.43 -8.96 1.76
N VAL A 17 -3.72 -8.01 2.37
CA VAL A 17 -2.28 -7.80 2.10
C VAL A 17 -1.47 -9.02 2.48
N GLU A 18 -1.68 -9.58 3.67
CA GLU A 18 -0.98 -10.80 4.12
C GLU A 18 -1.22 -11.97 3.16
N PHE A 19 -2.48 -12.20 2.80
CA PHE A 19 -2.87 -13.25 1.87
C PHE A 19 -2.17 -13.11 0.51
N LEU A 20 -2.10 -11.89 -0.05
CA LEU A 20 -1.43 -11.66 -1.33
C LEU A 20 0.08 -11.91 -1.23
N LEU A 21 0.73 -11.43 -0.16
CA LEU A 21 2.16 -11.64 0.04
C LEU A 21 2.51 -13.12 0.20
N GLU A 22 1.70 -13.87 0.94
CA GLU A 22 1.89 -15.31 1.12
C GLU A 22 1.61 -16.09 -0.16
N SER A 23 0.48 -15.80 -0.82
CA SER A 23 0.06 -16.52 -2.03
C SER A 23 1.04 -16.33 -3.21
N LEU A 24 1.72 -15.19 -3.25
CA LEU A 24 2.73 -14.89 -4.27
C LEU A 24 4.16 -15.29 -3.84
N GLY A 25 4.34 -15.83 -2.63
CA GLY A 25 5.67 -16.20 -2.10
C GLY A 25 6.57 -14.99 -1.81
N LEU A 26 5.99 -13.80 -1.61
CA LEU A 26 6.70 -12.54 -1.40
C LEU A 26 6.89 -12.19 0.10
N SER A 27 6.26 -12.94 1.00
CA SER A 27 6.26 -12.68 2.45
C SER A 27 7.64 -12.76 3.15
N LYS A 28 8.67 -13.25 2.46
CA LYS A 28 10.06 -13.34 2.96
C LYS A 28 11.10 -12.94 1.91
N ASN A 29 10.68 -12.19 0.89
CA ASN A 29 11.56 -11.76 -0.19
C ASN A 29 12.02 -10.32 0.07
N ASP A 30 13.32 -10.14 0.32
CA ASP A 30 13.94 -8.83 0.56
C ASP A 30 14.15 -8.02 -0.73
N ASP A 31 14.06 -8.67 -1.91
CA ASP A 31 14.12 -8.01 -3.22
C ASP A 31 12.77 -7.39 -3.61
N PHE A 32 11.73 -7.56 -2.80
CA PHE A 32 10.40 -7.03 -3.03
C PHE A 32 9.99 -6.02 -1.95
N LEU A 33 9.48 -4.87 -2.37
CA LEU A 33 8.99 -3.83 -1.47
C LEU A 33 7.48 -3.63 -1.64
N PRO A 34 6.64 -4.17 -0.73
CA PRO A 34 5.21 -3.92 -0.75
C PRO A 34 4.90 -2.43 -0.49
N ILE A 35 4.04 -1.82 -1.30
CA ILE A 35 3.55 -0.45 -1.08
C ILE A 35 2.02 -0.48 -1.06
N PHE A 36 1.41 -0.02 0.02
CA PHE A 36 -0.04 0.14 0.13
C PHE A 36 -0.39 1.62 0.19
N ILE A 37 -1.35 2.06 -0.62
CA ILE A 37 -1.80 3.46 -0.70
C ILE A 37 -3.30 3.48 -0.41
N GLY A 38 -3.74 4.28 0.57
CA GLY A 38 -5.14 4.35 1.00
C GLY A 38 -5.48 5.69 1.65
N ASP A 39 -6.76 6.06 1.68
CA ASP A 39 -7.27 7.37 2.13
C ASP A 39 -8.19 7.30 3.36
N ASP A 40 -8.68 6.10 3.68
CA ASP A 40 -9.74 5.89 4.65
C ASP A 40 -9.27 5.18 5.92
N LYS A 41 -10.16 5.09 6.92
CA LYS A 41 -9.86 4.44 8.20
C LYS A 41 -9.65 2.93 8.07
N THR A 42 -10.24 2.29 7.06
CA THR A 42 -10.13 0.84 6.86
C THR A 42 -8.76 0.44 6.29
N ASP A 43 -8.04 1.38 5.69
CA ASP A 43 -6.67 1.20 5.20
C ASP A 43 -5.64 1.07 6.35
N GLU A 44 -5.98 1.52 7.56
CA GLU A 44 -5.11 1.40 8.73
C GLU A 44 -4.73 -0.05 9.04
N ASP A 45 -5.63 -1.01 8.81
CA ASP A 45 -5.32 -2.44 8.99
C ASP A 45 -4.18 -2.88 8.06
N ALA A 46 -4.14 -2.38 6.82
CA ALA A 46 -3.07 -2.66 5.87
C ALA A 46 -1.77 -1.96 6.26
N PHE A 47 -1.83 -0.70 6.69
CA PHE A 47 -0.66 0.04 7.14
C PHE A 47 -0.02 -0.60 8.38
N LYS A 48 -0.84 -1.05 9.34
CA LYS A 48 -0.40 -1.73 10.55
C LYS A 48 0.35 -3.03 10.20
N VAL A 49 -0.20 -3.86 9.32
CA VAL A 49 0.45 -5.10 8.86
C VAL A 49 1.83 -4.82 8.28
N LEU A 50 1.95 -3.86 7.36
CA LEU A 50 3.24 -3.52 6.73
C LEU A 50 4.25 -2.97 7.76
N ARG A 51 3.78 -2.13 8.69
CA ARG A 51 4.61 -1.58 9.78
C ARG A 51 5.10 -2.65 10.74
N GLU A 52 4.23 -3.55 11.18
CA GLU A 52 4.56 -4.61 12.14
C GLU A 52 5.50 -5.65 11.54
N LYS A 53 5.28 -6.04 10.28
CA LYS A 53 6.19 -6.95 9.55
C LYS A 53 7.53 -6.30 9.20
N LYS A 54 7.64 -4.96 9.30
CA LYS A 54 8.82 -4.18 8.87
C LYS A 54 9.21 -4.46 7.40
N GLN A 55 8.23 -4.81 6.58
CA GLN A 55 8.41 -5.19 5.19
C GLN A 55 7.41 -4.39 4.35
N GLY A 56 7.90 -3.36 3.67
CA GLY A 56 7.07 -2.46 2.87
C GLY A 56 6.62 -1.19 3.59
N PHE A 57 5.85 -0.37 2.88
CA PHE A 57 5.43 0.95 3.34
C PHE A 57 3.95 1.22 3.06
N GLY A 58 3.25 1.72 4.09
CA GLY A 58 1.94 2.35 3.94
C GLY A 58 2.07 3.83 3.59
N ILE A 59 1.22 4.32 2.68
CA ILE A 59 1.10 5.73 2.30
C ILE A 59 -0.35 6.17 2.48
N LEU A 60 -0.58 7.11 3.40
CA LEU A 60 -1.88 7.73 3.62
C LEU A 60 -2.16 8.83 2.59
N VAL A 61 -3.34 8.84 1.99
CA VAL A 61 -3.80 9.94 1.15
C VAL A 61 -4.76 10.81 1.95
N SER A 62 -4.33 12.02 2.30
CA SER A 62 -5.15 12.94 3.10
C SER A 62 -4.73 14.38 2.90
N SER A 63 -5.71 15.26 2.69
CA SER A 63 -5.48 16.70 2.57
C SER A 63 -5.25 17.39 3.92
N VAL A 64 -5.50 16.68 5.02
CA VAL A 64 -5.35 17.15 6.41
C VAL A 64 -4.49 16.16 7.22
N PRO A 65 -3.75 16.63 8.24
CA PRO A 65 -3.04 15.75 9.16
C PRO A 65 -4.00 14.77 9.83
N LYS A 66 -3.63 13.49 9.86
CA LYS A 66 -4.35 12.42 10.55
C LYS A 66 -3.34 11.53 11.25
N GLU A 67 -3.72 11.01 12.42
CA GLU A 67 -2.99 9.92 13.05
C GLU A 67 -3.15 8.66 12.19
N SER A 68 -2.04 7.98 11.89
CA SER A 68 -2.02 6.84 10.97
C SER A 68 -0.79 5.96 11.21
N ASN A 69 -0.94 4.67 10.96
CA ASN A 69 0.16 3.71 10.92
C ASN A 69 0.97 3.79 9.61
N ALA A 70 0.55 4.58 8.61
CA ALA A 70 1.33 4.81 7.40
C ALA A 70 2.70 5.44 7.74
N PHE A 71 3.70 5.18 6.90
CA PHE A 71 5.03 5.81 7.03
C PHE A 71 5.10 7.14 6.31
N TYR A 72 4.33 7.28 5.23
CA TYR A 72 4.31 8.46 4.39
C TYR A 72 2.88 8.95 4.17
N SER A 73 2.75 10.16 3.67
CA SER A 73 1.47 10.70 3.23
C SER A 73 1.57 11.44 1.91
N LEU A 74 0.47 11.46 1.19
CA LEU A 74 0.22 12.25 -0.01
C LEU A 74 -1.04 13.07 0.22
N LYS A 75 -1.10 14.26 -0.37
CA LYS A 75 -2.19 15.21 -0.10
C LYS A 75 -3.53 14.77 -0.69
N ASP A 76 -3.50 14.23 -1.91
CA ASP A 76 -4.70 13.93 -2.69
C ASP A 76 -4.39 12.97 -3.86
N PRO A 77 -5.40 12.45 -4.58
CA PRO A 77 -5.20 11.53 -5.71
C PRO A 77 -4.32 12.08 -6.85
N SER A 78 -4.17 13.40 -6.99
CA SER A 78 -3.28 13.97 -8.00
C SER A 78 -1.80 13.72 -7.65
N GLU A 79 -1.47 13.70 -6.36
CA GLU A 79 -0.13 13.35 -5.89
C GLU A 79 0.14 11.85 -5.99
N VAL A 80 -0.86 11.00 -5.77
CA VAL A 80 -0.76 9.55 -6.06
C VAL A 80 -0.38 9.32 -7.53
N LYS A 81 -1.03 10.03 -8.45
CA LYS A 81 -0.70 9.96 -9.88
C LYS A 81 0.73 10.42 -10.17
N LYS A 82 1.19 11.50 -9.53
CA LYS A 82 2.57 11.98 -9.69
C LYS A 82 3.57 10.96 -9.15
N PHE A 83 3.33 10.41 -7.96
CA PHE A 83 4.14 9.37 -7.34
C PHE A 83 4.30 8.16 -8.25
N LEU A 84 3.20 7.58 -8.74
CA LEU A 84 3.25 6.42 -9.64
C LEU A 84 3.97 6.73 -10.96
N LYS A 85 3.78 7.93 -11.52
CA LYS A 85 4.51 8.36 -12.72
C LYS A 85 6.01 8.47 -12.46
N THR A 86 6.43 8.94 -11.29
CA THR A 86 7.84 9.01 -10.90
C THR A 86 8.45 7.61 -10.79
N LEU A 87 7.76 6.65 -10.19
CA LEU A 87 8.22 5.25 -10.14
C LEU A 87 8.44 4.66 -11.54
N VAL A 88 7.50 4.88 -12.46
CA VAL A 88 7.63 4.40 -13.85
C VAL A 88 8.80 5.08 -14.58
N LYS A 89 9.00 6.38 -14.35
CA LYS A 89 10.14 7.10 -14.94
C LYS A 89 11.47 6.58 -14.40
N TRP A 90 11.55 6.35 -13.09
CA TRP A 90 12.76 5.87 -12.44
C TRP A 90 13.19 4.51 -12.99
N ARG A 91 12.27 3.55 -13.09
CA ARG A 91 12.55 2.25 -13.72
C ARG A 91 13.11 2.38 -15.15
N LYS A 92 12.51 3.26 -15.97
CA LYS A 92 12.99 3.50 -17.35
C LYS A 92 14.39 4.10 -17.41
N MET A 93 14.77 4.90 -16.41
CA MET A 93 16.11 5.48 -16.32
C MET A 93 17.12 4.38 -16.00
N GLU A 94 16.84 3.50 -15.03
CA GLU A 94 17.69 2.35 -14.71
C GLU A 94 17.97 1.49 -15.95
N ASP A 95 16.93 1.12 -16.71
CA ASP A 95 17.06 0.34 -17.96
C ASP A 95 17.99 1.00 -18.99
N SER A 96 17.98 2.33 -19.07
CA SER A 96 18.82 3.11 -19.99
C SER A 96 20.26 3.32 -19.53
N THR A 97 20.56 3.04 -18.25
CA THR A 97 21.92 3.16 -17.68
C THR A 97 22.65 1.82 -17.61
N SER A 98 21.96 0.70 -17.88
CA SER A 98 22.53 -0.66 -17.94
C SER A 98 23.00 -1.07 -19.35
N HIS A 99 23.11 -0.12 -20.28
CA HIS A 99 23.76 -0.26 -21.59
C HIS A 99 24.98 0.67 -21.66
#